data_AF-A0A1G0KB75-F1
#
_entry.id   AF-A0A1G0KB75-F1
#
_cell.length_a   1.000
_cell.length_b   1.000
_cell.length_c   1.000
_cell.angle_alpha   90.00
_cell.angle_beta   90.00
_cell.angle_gamma   90.00
#
_symmetry.space_group_name_H-M   'P 1'
#
loop_
_entity.id
_entity.type
_entity.pdbx_description
1 polymer ?
#
loop_
_entity_poly.entity_id
_entity_poly.type
_entity_poly.pdbx_seq_one_letter_code
_entity_poly.pdbx_strand_id
1 'polypeptide(L)'
;MSPVGIRQAGFSAMIALVLITLLGLVGVYMSTQGTVGQLSTVLSFNGMQAWFAARSGADWGALQALNSSCAASTNFNIDGYSVTVTCSSIAVTEAPDTYNIYTINASAVRGANGDLTRISRSVRLFVTNAP
;
A
#
# COMPACT_ATOMS: atom_id res chain seq x y z
N MET A 1 0.49 71.67 -32.47
CA MET A 1 0.20 70.26 -32.83
C MET A 1 0.04 69.49 -31.54
N SER A 2 -1.20 69.32 -31.07
CA SER A 2 -1.51 68.61 -29.82
C SER A 2 -1.96 67.20 -30.21
N PRO A 3 -1.39 66.13 -29.64
CA PRO A 3 -1.77 64.77 -30.03
C PRO A 3 -3.18 64.46 -29.54
N VAL A 4 -4.03 64.01 -30.46
CA VAL A 4 -5.36 63.47 -30.15
C VAL A 4 -5.17 62.11 -29.50
N GLY A 5 -5.34 62.06 -28.17
CA GLY A 5 -5.37 60.81 -27.41
C GLY A 5 -6.66 60.06 -27.71
N ILE A 6 -6.58 59.01 -28.51
CA ILE A 6 -7.72 58.16 -28.85
C ILE A 6 -8.13 57.39 -27.58
N ARG A 7 -9.23 57.80 -26.95
CA ARG A 7 -9.87 57.04 -25.86
C ARG A 7 -10.65 55.86 -26.44
N GLN A 8 -9.98 54.75 -26.71
CA GLN A 8 -10.64 53.45 -26.93
C GLN A 8 -11.02 52.85 -25.57
N ALA A 9 -12.24 53.12 -25.09
CA ALA A 9 -12.66 52.83 -23.72
C ALA A 9 -13.80 51.79 -23.58
N GLY A 10 -13.91 50.84 -24.51
CA GLY A 10 -14.99 49.82 -24.46
C GLY A 10 -14.50 48.37 -24.60
N PHE A 11 -13.75 48.08 -25.66
CA PHE A 11 -13.41 46.70 -26.01
C PHE A 11 -12.33 46.08 -25.12
N SER A 12 -11.32 46.86 -24.73
CA SER A 12 -10.20 46.38 -23.90
C SER A 12 -10.62 46.04 -22.46
N ALA A 13 -11.59 46.77 -21.90
CA ALA A 13 -12.08 46.51 -20.55
C ALA A 13 -12.78 45.15 -20.45
N MET A 14 -13.59 44.80 -21.46
CA MET A 14 -14.27 43.50 -21.49
C MET A 14 -13.27 42.35 -21.64
N ILE A 15 -12.27 42.50 -22.50
CA ILE A 15 -11.21 41.49 -22.69
C ILE A 15 -10.38 41.32 -21.41
N ALA A 16 -10.03 42.40 -20.72
CA ALA A 16 -9.27 42.33 -19.48
C ALA A 16 -10.02 41.54 -18.40
N LEU A 17 -11.34 41.72 -18.26
CA LEU A 17 -12.16 40.96 -17.32
C LEU A 17 -12.21 39.47 -17.67
N VAL A 18 -12.32 39.12 -18.95
CA VAL A 18 -12.26 37.72 -19.39
C VAL A 18 -10.90 37.09 -19.10
N LEU A 19 -9.80 37.81 -19.35
CA LEU A 19 -8.46 37.31 -19.06
C LEU A 19 -8.23 37.12 -17.55
N ILE A 20 -8.65 38.07 -16.71
CA ILE A 20 -8.52 37.98 -15.25
C ILE A 20 -9.35 36.81 -14.70
N THR A 21 -10.57 36.61 -15.18
CA THR A 21 -11.42 35.49 -14.74
C THR A 21 -10.86 34.13 -15.16
N LEU A 22 -10.35 33.99 -16.39
CA LEU A 22 -9.68 32.77 -16.85
C LEU A 22 -8.41 32.46 -16.04
N LEU A 23 -7.56 33.46 -15.81
CA LEU A 23 -6.35 33.31 -14.98
C LEU A 23 -6.72 32.96 -13.53
N GLY A 24 -7.79 33.56 -13.00
CA GLY A 24 -8.32 33.25 -11.67
C GLY A 24 -8.80 31.79 -11.56
N LEU A 25 -9.54 31.30 -12.56
CA LEU A 25 -9.99 29.90 -12.62
C LEU A 25 -8.80 28.92 -12.65
N VAL A 26 -7.76 29.23 -13.44
CA VAL A 26 -6.53 28.41 -13.50
C VAL A 26 -5.80 28.42 -12.16
N GLY A 27 -5.68 29.57 -11.49
CA GLY A 27 -5.06 29.69 -10.17
C GLY A 27 -5.78 28.89 -9.09
N VAL A 28 -7.12 28.89 -9.09
CA VAL A 28 -7.93 28.07 -8.17
C VAL A 28 -7.71 26.58 -8.44
N TYR A 29 -7.72 26.16 -9.70
CA TYR A 29 -7.52 24.75 -10.06
C TYR A 29 -6.14 24.21 -9.68
N MET A 30 -5.08 25.03 -9.77
CA MET A 30 -3.74 24.63 -9.32
C MET A 30 -3.65 24.45 -7.79
N SER A 31 -4.45 25.20 -7.01
CA SER A 31 -4.44 25.11 -5.54
C SER A 31 -5.14 23.86 -4.98
N THR A 32 -6.09 23.28 -5.72
CA THR A 32 -6.88 22.13 -5.25
C THR A 32 -6.24 20.78 -5.53
N GLN A 33 -5.28 20.71 -6.46
CA GLN A 33 -4.68 19.45 -6.90
C GLN A 33 -3.47 18.98 -6.06
N GLY A 34 -2.89 19.83 -5.20
CA GLY A 34 -1.70 19.48 -4.41
C GLY A 34 -1.96 18.42 -3.31
N THR A 35 -3.20 18.26 -2.87
CA THR A 35 -3.53 17.47 -1.67
C THR A 35 -3.82 16.00 -1.98
N VAL A 36 -4.26 15.69 -3.20
CA VAL A 36 -4.69 14.32 -3.57
C VAL A 36 -3.50 13.38 -3.87
N GLY A 37 -2.35 13.93 -4.26
CA GLY A 37 -1.15 13.14 -4.58
C GLY A 37 -0.43 12.55 -3.36
N GLN A 38 -0.51 13.22 -2.20
CA GLN A 38 0.29 12.84 -1.02
C GLN A 38 -0.32 11.64 -0.29
N LEU A 39 -1.65 11.56 -0.20
CA LEU A 39 -2.36 10.50 0.51
C LEU A 39 -2.19 9.12 -0.15
N SER A 40 -2.18 9.07 -1.49
CA SER A 40 -1.98 7.83 -2.25
C SER A 40 -0.55 7.29 -2.11
N THR A 41 0.44 8.16 -1.96
CA THR A 41 1.84 7.77 -1.77
C THR A 41 2.08 7.14 -0.40
N VAL A 42 1.52 7.74 0.67
CA VAL A 42 1.62 7.20 2.03
C VAL A 42 0.94 5.83 2.15
N LEU A 43 -0.25 5.67 1.56
CA LEU A 43 -0.95 4.40 1.55
C LEU A 43 -0.17 3.31 0.80
N SER A 44 0.45 3.66 -0.33
CA SER A 44 1.29 2.75 -1.11
C SER A 44 2.53 2.31 -0.32
N PHE A 45 3.20 3.24 0.36
CA PHE A 45 4.34 2.96 1.22
C PHE A 45 3.97 2.00 2.36
N ASN A 46 2.92 2.30 3.11
CA ASN A 46 2.45 1.45 4.20
C ASN A 46 1.98 0.08 3.69
N GLY A 47 1.50 0.00 2.45
CA GLY A 47 1.15 -1.26 1.77
C GLY A 47 2.37 -2.12 1.44
N MET A 48 3.48 -1.51 0.99
CA MET A 48 4.75 -2.21 0.78
C MET A 48 5.33 -2.71 2.10
N GLN A 49 5.32 -1.86 3.13
CA GLN A 49 5.84 -2.23 4.45
C GLN A 49 5.06 -3.40 5.06
N ALA A 50 3.72 -3.41 4.94
CA ALA A 50 2.90 -4.54 5.34
C ALA A 50 3.27 -5.83 4.61
N TRP A 51 3.59 -5.74 3.31
CA TRP A 51 4.03 -6.90 2.53
C TRP A 51 5.38 -7.43 3.00
N PHE A 52 6.36 -6.56 3.25
CA PHE A 52 7.66 -6.97 3.79
C PHE A 52 7.53 -7.59 5.19
N ALA A 53 6.68 -7.04 6.07
CA ALA A 53 6.41 -7.60 7.39
C ALA A 53 5.74 -8.98 7.31
N ALA A 54 4.78 -9.18 6.40
CA ALA A 54 4.18 -10.49 6.17
C ALA A 54 5.20 -11.47 5.59
N ARG A 55 6.04 -11.03 4.65
CA ARG A 55 7.06 -11.86 4.01
C ARG A 55 8.11 -12.35 4.99
N SER A 56 8.65 -11.47 5.83
CA SER A 56 9.63 -11.86 6.85
C SER A 56 9.05 -12.84 7.86
N GLY A 57 7.77 -12.66 8.25
CA GLY A 57 7.08 -13.63 9.09
C GLY A 57 6.88 -14.98 8.43
N ALA A 58 6.61 -14.99 7.12
CA ALA A 58 6.50 -16.21 6.35
C ALA A 58 7.85 -16.96 6.26
N ASP A 59 8.95 -16.24 6.00
CA ASP A 59 10.30 -16.81 5.94
C ASP A 59 10.74 -17.36 7.32
N TRP A 60 10.41 -16.66 8.41
CA TRP A 60 10.59 -17.18 9.77
C TRP A 60 9.78 -18.47 10.01
N GLY A 61 8.51 -18.50 9.59
CA GLY A 61 7.66 -19.69 9.71
C GLY A 61 8.17 -20.87 8.90
N ALA A 62 8.74 -20.62 7.72
CA ALA A 62 9.38 -21.65 6.89
C ALA A 62 10.60 -22.28 7.59
N LEU A 63 11.46 -21.45 8.20
CA LEU A 63 12.61 -21.95 8.98
C LEU A 63 12.16 -22.77 10.18
N GLN A 64 11.11 -22.34 10.87
CA GLN A 64 10.57 -23.07 12.02
C GLN A 64 9.97 -24.42 11.60
N ALA A 65 9.25 -24.45 10.46
CA ALA A 65 8.69 -25.68 9.90
C ALA A 65 9.77 -26.70 9.50
N LEU A 66 10.89 -26.25 8.90
CA LEU A 66 12.03 -27.11 8.57
C LEU A 66 12.75 -27.65 9.82
N ASN A 67 12.75 -26.90 10.92
CA ASN A 67 13.27 -27.34 12.22
C ASN A 67 12.25 -28.17 13.03
N SER A 68 11.31 -28.84 12.35
CA SER A 68 10.28 -29.72 12.96
C SER A 68 9.31 -29.01 13.92
N SER A 69 9.13 -27.70 13.78
CA SER A 69 8.23 -26.90 14.63
C SER A 69 7.23 -26.14 13.77
N CYS A 70 6.02 -26.69 13.59
CA CYS A 70 4.93 -26.05 12.85
C CYS A 70 3.82 -25.65 13.83
N ALA A 71 3.93 -24.44 14.41
CA ALA A 71 2.91 -23.93 15.33
C ALA A 71 1.67 -23.47 14.56
N ALA A 72 0.48 -23.86 15.03
CA ALA A 72 -0.79 -23.56 14.37
C ALA A 72 -1.03 -22.05 14.17
N SER A 73 -0.63 -21.23 15.14
CA SER A 73 -0.64 -19.77 15.06
C SER A 73 0.42 -19.18 15.96
N THR A 74 1.12 -18.17 15.45
CA THR A 74 2.11 -17.39 16.18
C THR A 74 1.96 -15.93 15.81
N ASN A 75 2.00 -15.07 16.81
CA ASN A 75 1.71 -13.66 16.64
C ASN A 75 2.88 -12.84 17.19
N PHE A 76 3.33 -11.85 16.42
CA PHE A 76 4.37 -10.92 16.83
C PHE A 76 4.16 -9.57 16.14
N ASN A 77 4.86 -8.55 16.61
CA ASN A 77 4.76 -7.20 16.06
C ASN A 77 6.05 -6.85 15.32
N ILE A 78 5.92 -6.37 14.08
CA ILE A 78 7.04 -5.82 13.30
C ILE A 78 6.67 -4.39 12.95
N ASP A 79 7.39 -3.44 13.53
CA ASP A 79 7.23 -2.01 13.27
C ASP A 79 5.75 -1.59 13.22
N GLY A 80 4.99 -1.86 14.29
CA GLY A 80 3.57 -1.50 14.40
C GLY A 80 2.59 -2.34 13.59
N TYR A 81 3.06 -3.33 12.82
CA TYR A 81 2.21 -4.33 12.16
C TYR A 81 2.09 -5.58 13.03
N SER A 82 0.86 -5.99 13.34
CA SER A 82 0.58 -7.28 13.95
C SER A 82 0.67 -8.35 12.88
N VAL A 83 1.75 -9.14 12.93
CA VAL A 83 2.00 -10.26 12.03
C VAL A 83 1.52 -11.54 12.70
N THR A 84 0.64 -12.27 12.03
CA THR A 84 0.14 -13.58 12.43
C THR A 84 0.62 -14.61 11.44
N VAL A 85 1.43 -15.57 11.88
CA VAL A 85 1.94 -16.67 11.07
C VAL A 85 1.26 -17.96 11.52
N THR A 86 0.54 -18.57 10.59
CA THR A 86 -0.10 -19.88 10.77
C THR A 86 0.66 -20.91 9.95
N CYS A 87 0.95 -22.05 10.55
CA CYS A 87 1.58 -23.18 9.88
C CYS A 87 0.64 -24.40 9.94
N SER A 88 0.51 -25.09 8.81
CA SER A 88 -0.19 -26.37 8.70
C SER A 88 0.71 -27.37 7.98
N SER A 89 0.77 -28.61 8.46
CA SER A 89 1.56 -29.68 7.86
C SER A 89 0.68 -30.82 7.39
N ILE A 90 0.97 -31.35 6.21
CA ILE A 90 0.33 -32.56 5.67
C ILE A 90 1.44 -33.55 5.36
N ALA A 91 1.35 -34.75 5.94
CA ALA A 91 2.24 -35.86 5.58
C ALA A 91 1.76 -36.48 4.26
N VAL A 92 2.67 -36.61 3.31
CA VAL A 92 2.44 -37.24 2.01
C VAL A 92 3.42 -38.41 1.89
N THR A 93 2.88 -39.57 1.53
CA THR A 93 3.67 -40.77 1.26
C THR A 93 3.66 -41.02 -0.24
N GLU A 94 4.82 -40.85 -0.87
CA GLU A 94 5.04 -41.18 -2.28
C GLU A 94 5.97 -42.38 -2.36
N ALA A 95 5.38 -43.56 -2.54
CA ALA A 95 6.07 -44.85 -2.62
C ALA A 95 6.92 -45.14 -1.34
N PRO A 96 8.26 -45.36 -1.34
CA PRO A 96 8.98 -45.64 -0.10
C PRO A 96 9.22 -44.39 0.77
N ASP A 97 9.02 -43.19 0.23
CA ASP A 97 9.36 -41.93 0.90
C ASP A 97 8.14 -41.28 1.54
N THR A 98 8.31 -40.80 2.77
CA THR A 98 7.31 -39.99 3.47
C THR A 98 7.90 -38.64 3.79
N TYR A 99 7.26 -37.58 3.29
CA TYR A 99 7.66 -36.21 3.53
C TYR A 99 6.46 -35.35 3.95
N ASN A 100 6.75 -34.22 4.58
CA ASN A 100 5.75 -33.27 5.05
C ASN A 100 5.74 -32.05 4.13
N ILE A 101 4.55 -31.70 3.65
CA ILE A 101 4.29 -30.43 3.00
C ILE A 101 3.78 -29.46 4.05
N TYR A 102 4.54 -28.40 4.29
CA TYR A 102 4.20 -27.30 5.18
C TYR A 102 3.59 -26.15 4.38
N THR A 103 2.40 -25.72 4.78
CA THR A 103 1.77 -24.50 4.29
C THR A 103 1.92 -23.42 5.35
N ILE A 104 2.66 -22.37 5.02
CA ILE A 104 2.86 -21.21 5.88
C ILE A 104 2.04 -20.06 5.33
N ASN A 105 1.23 -19.44 6.19
CA ASN A 105 0.47 -18.25 5.84
C ASN A 105 0.76 -17.16 6.88
N ALA A 106 1.33 -16.05 6.42
CA ALA A 106 1.65 -14.90 7.25
C ALA A 106 0.76 -13.73 6.87
N SER A 107 0.14 -13.09 7.85
CA SER A 107 -0.74 -11.94 7.68
C SER A 107 -0.25 -10.78 8.53
N ALA A 108 0.10 -9.67 7.90
CA ALA A 108 0.46 -8.43 8.58
C ALA A 108 -0.71 -7.45 8.53
N VAL A 109 -1.14 -6.97 9.70
CA VAL A 109 -2.26 -6.04 9.83
C VAL A 109 -1.85 -4.83 10.67
N ARG A 110 -2.25 -3.65 10.23
CA ARG A 110 -2.17 -2.40 10.99
C ARG A 110 -3.53 -1.70 10.93
N GLY A 111 -3.98 -1.20 12.08
CA GLY A 111 -5.29 -0.59 12.25
C GLY A 111 -6.37 -1.58 12.69
N ALA A 112 -7.48 -1.05 13.21
CA ALA A 112 -8.61 -1.84 13.70
C ALA A 112 -9.58 -2.21 12.57
N ASN A 113 -10.39 -3.25 12.79
CA ASN A 113 -11.48 -3.59 11.88
C ASN A 113 -12.51 -2.45 11.84
N GLY A 114 -12.87 -2.00 10.64
CA GLY A 114 -13.77 -0.86 10.43
C GLY A 114 -13.09 0.50 10.27
N ASP A 115 -11.76 0.57 10.39
CA ASP A 115 -10.99 1.79 10.13
C ASP A 115 -10.76 2.00 8.62
N LEU A 116 -10.91 3.24 8.14
CA LEU A 116 -10.59 3.65 6.76
C LEU A 116 -9.10 3.52 6.45
N THR A 117 -8.24 3.51 7.47
CA THR A 117 -6.79 3.40 7.37
C THR A 117 -6.28 1.97 7.57
N ARG A 118 -7.17 0.97 7.68
CA ARG A 118 -6.79 -0.43 7.89
C ARG A 118 -6.01 -0.98 6.69
N ILE A 119 -4.80 -1.45 6.95
CA ILE A 119 -3.92 -2.07 5.96
C ILE A 119 -3.67 -3.51 6.37
N SER A 120 -3.93 -4.43 5.45
CA SER A 120 -3.74 -5.87 5.65
C SER A 120 -3.08 -6.46 4.41
N ARG A 121 -1.99 -7.21 4.60
CA ARG A 121 -1.33 -7.98 3.55
C ARG A 121 -1.05 -9.40 4.04
N SER A 122 -1.27 -10.38 3.19
CA SER A 122 -0.99 -11.78 3.49
C SER A 122 -0.08 -12.40 2.43
N VAL A 123 0.82 -13.27 2.86
CA VAL A 123 1.73 -14.03 2.02
C VAL A 123 1.61 -15.50 2.39
N ARG A 124 1.49 -16.37 1.37
CA ARG A 124 1.45 -17.82 1.54
C ARG A 124 2.65 -18.46 0.88
N LEU A 125 3.26 -19.42 1.57
CA LEU A 125 4.37 -20.23 1.09
C LEU A 125 4.03 -21.71 1.25
N PHE A 126 4.64 -22.53 0.40
CA PHE A 126 4.70 -23.97 0.55
C PHE A 126 6.16 -24.39 0.67
N VAL A 127 6.45 -25.20 1.69
CA VAL A 127 7.79 -25.72 1.97
C VAL A 127 7.66 -27.21 2.15
N THR A 128 8.59 -27.97 1.58
CA THR A 128 8.63 -29.42 1.74
C THR A 128 10.01 -29.82 2.27
N ASN A 129 10.05 -30.88 3.08
CA ASN A 129 11.29 -31.55 3.46
C ASN A 129 11.55 -32.82 2.61
N ALA A 130 10.90 -32.92 1.44
CA ALA A 130 11.17 -33.98 0.48
C ALA A 130 12.68 -34.05 0.14
N PRO A 131 13.24 -35.27 0.00
CA PRO A 131 14.65 -35.48 -0.35
C PRO A 131 15.01 -35.00 -1.76
#